data_AF-A0A937V7J4-F1
#
_entry.id   AF-A0A937V7J4-F1
#
_cell.length_a   1.000
_cell.length_b   1.000
_cell.length_c   1.000
_cell.angle_alpha   90.00
_cell.angle_beta   90.00
_cell.angle_gamma   90.00
#
_symmetry.space_group_name_H-M   'P 1'
#
loop_
_entity.id
_entity.type
_entity.pdbx_description
1 polymer ?
#
loop_
_entity_poly.entity_id
_entity_poly.type
_entity_poly.pdbx_seq_one_letter_code
_entity_poly.pdbx_strand_id
1 'polypeptide(L)'
;MGAHSPLQSYHLQRLRSSSATAPNYMACPVLSPYNQIPKNDSNKLGIVGMPCQVLAVTKMKKAPPVNRVSIGNVKLVIGLFCTWALSPDKFHRFLKEKLDLAKVKKFDIPPPPSNRFDVYSTSDKISFPLDEIRQFTMQTCAYCLDMTSEFADISVGSVEGIEGWNTVVIRTDIGDELVKAAKDKKKLETDKLPPENLAHLKKAALLKKKRAFKEIAKRSGDEKNLLYVGLSPKLAEKLLTS
;
A
#
# COMPACT_ATOMS: atom_id res chain seq x y z
N MET A 1 18.43 -2.67 29.27
CA MET A 1 16.97 -2.70 29.48
C MET A 1 16.40 -1.41 28.92
N GLY A 2 15.45 -1.51 28.00
CA GLY A 2 14.91 -0.39 27.24
C GLY A 2 14.31 -0.90 25.93
N ALA A 3 13.25 -1.69 26.02
CA ALA A 3 12.45 -2.04 24.86
C ALA A 3 11.72 -0.77 24.42
N HIS A 4 12.26 -0.06 23.42
CA HIS A 4 11.49 0.93 22.70
C HIS A 4 10.31 0.21 22.05
N SER A 5 9.13 0.33 22.65
CA SER A 5 7.88 -0.02 22.00
C SER A 5 7.79 0.82 20.72
N PRO A 6 7.66 0.23 19.52
CA PRO A 6 7.49 1.02 18.32
C PRO A 6 6.24 1.89 18.49
N LEU A 7 6.40 3.20 18.27
CA LEU A 7 5.32 4.18 18.27
C LEU A 7 4.34 3.85 17.13
N GLN A 8 3.46 2.89 17.36
CA GLN A 8 2.36 2.55 16.46
C GLN A 8 1.08 3.13 17.05
N SER A 9 0.73 4.33 16.61
CA SER A 9 -0.59 4.91 16.84
C SER A 9 -1.47 4.73 15.60
N TYR A 10 -2.76 4.48 15.83
CA TYR A 10 -3.76 4.23 14.80
C TYR A 10 -4.84 5.29 14.89
N HIS A 11 -5.05 6.03 13.81
CA HIS A 11 -6.01 7.12 13.75
C HIS A 11 -6.85 7.03 12.48
N LEU A 12 -8.08 7.53 12.54
CA LEU A 12 -8.83 7.85 11.34
C LEU A 12 -8.42 9.23 10.84
N GLN A 13 -8.38 9.44 9.51
CA GLN A 13 -8.19 10.76 8.93
C GLN A 13 -9.14 11.08 7.77
N ARG A 14 -9.55 12.35 7.67
CA ARG A 14 -10.26 12.94 6.53
C ARG A 14 -9.55 14.22 6.06
N LEU A 15 -9.28 14.33 4.75
CA LEU A 15 -8.67 15.52 4.15
C LEU A 15 -9.74 16.58 3.82
N ARG A 16 -9.48 17.84 4.17
CA ARG A 16 -10.34 19.01 3.89
C ARG A 16 -9.85 19.79 2.65
N SER A 17 -9.84 19.19 1.46
CA SER A 17 -9.78 19.91 0.17
C SER A 17 -10.07 19.02 -1.04
N SER A 18 -10.68 19.63 -2.06
CA SER A 18 -11.28 19.05 -3.27
C SER A 18 -10.27 18.66 -4.36
N SER A 19 -9.61 17.52 -4.20
CA SER A 19 -9.18 16.66 -5.31
C SER A 19 -8.58 15.40 -4.71
N ALA A 20 -9.43 14.51 -4.19
CA ALA A 20 -9.00 13.15 -3.96
C ALA A 20 -8.66 12.55 -5.33
N THR A 21 -7.38 12.52 -5.69
CA THR A 21 -6.92 11.73 -6.85
C THR A 21 -7.40 10.31 -6.61
N ALA A 22 -8.34 9.87 -7.44
CA ALA A 22 -8.92 8.55 -7.34
C ALA A 22 -7.81 7.48 -7.37
N PRO A 23 -7.96 6.39 -6.61
CA PRO A 23 -6.99 5.31 -6.64
C PRO A 23 -6.86 4.75 -8.06
N ASN A 24 -5.61 4.65 -8.53
CA ASN A 24 -5.30 3.84 -9.69
C ASN A 24 -4.93 2.43 -9.19
N TYR A 25 -5.70 1.43 -9.61
CA TYR A 25 -5.49 0.04 -9.20
C TYR A 25 -4.45 -0.71 -10.03
N MET A 26 -3.94 -0.10 -11.11
CA MET A 26 -2.88 -0.67 -11.94
C MET A 26 -1.52 -0.53 -11.27
N ALA A 27 -0.65 -1.51 -11.51
CA ALA A 27 0.74 -1.44 -11.09
C ALA A 27 1.44 -0.26 -11.78
N CYS A 28 1.87 0.73 -11.00
CA CYS A 28 2.56 1.91 -11.51
C CYS A 28 4.02 1.92 -11.00
N PRO A 29 5.04 2.18 -11.84
CA PRO A 29 6.43 2.23 -11.41
C PRO A 29 6.75 3.59 -10.75
N VAL A 30 6.17 3.87 -9.58
CA VAL A 30 6.28 5.18 -8.89
C VAL A 30 7.72 5.60 -8.59
N LEU A 31 8.66 4.66 -8.51
CA LEU A 31 10.08 4.93 -8.29
C LEU A 31 10.87 5.17 -9.59
N SER A 32 10.27 5.06 -10.77
CA SER A 32 10.99 5.33 -12.02
C SER A 32 11.45 6.78 -12.17
N PRO A 33 10.67 7.81 -11.76
CA PRO A 33 11.14 9.20 -11.85
C PRO A 33 12.30 9.48 -10.89
N TYR A 34 12.39 8.79 -9.76
CA TYR A 34 13.53 8.90 -8.84
C TYR A 34 14.86 8.59 -9.54
N ASN A 35 14.86 7.64 -10.48
CA ASN A 35 16.05 7.28 -11.24
C ASN A 35 16.46 8.31 -12.31
N GLN A 36 15.58 9.28 -12.61
CA GLN A 36 15.81 10.36 -13.57
C GLN A 36 16.32 11.64 -12.90
N ILE A 37 16.33 11.69 -11.57
CA ILE A 37 16.85 12.85 -10.83
C ILE A 37 18.38 12.92 -11.00
N PRO A 38 18.95 14.10 -11.31
CA PRO A 38 20.38 14.28 -11.44
C PRO A 38 21.16 13.84 -10.20
N LYS A 39 22.33 13.23 -10.40
CA LYS A 39 23.17 12.69 -9.30
C LYS A 39 23.56 13.75 -8.25
N ASN A 40 23.77 14.98 -8.70
CA ASN A 40 24.15 16.14 -7.89
C ASN A 40 22.96 16.87 -7.25
N ASP A 41 21.73 16.39 -7.45
CA ASP A 41 20.56 16.96 -6.82
C ASP A 41 20.63 16.80 -5.29
N SER A 42 20.24 17.85 -4.56
CA SER A 42 20.23 17.90 -3.09
C SER A 42 18.86 18.22 -2.51
N ASN A 43 17.82 18.19 -3.35
CA ASN A 43 16.45 18.49 -2.93
C ASN A 43 15.94 17.44 -1.94
N LYS A 44 15.14 17.88 -0.97
CA LYS A 44 14.46 16.97 -0.03
C LYS A 44 13.26 16.34 -0.74
N LEU A 45 13.23 15.01 -0.81
CA LEU A 45 12.22 14.24 -1.52
C LEU A 45 11.25 13.58 -0.55
N GLY A 46 9.97 13.59 -0.93
CA GLY A 46 8.92 12.75 -0.35
C GLY A 46 8.50 11.68 -1.35
N ILE A 47 8.25 10.46 -0.88
CA ILE A 47 7.75 9.36 -1.71
C ILE A 47 6.40 8.89 -1.17
N VAL A 48 5.42 8.77 -2.05
CA VAL A 48 4.16 8.07 -1.76
C VAL A 48 4.17 6.77 -2.56
N GLY A 49 3.99 5.61 -1.93
CA GLY A 49 4.10 4.34 -2.66
C GLY A 49 3.37 3.17 -2.02
N MET A 50 3.13 2.13 -2.83
CA MET A 50 2.63 0.84 -2.38
C MET A 50 3.69 0.08 -1.55
N PRO A 51 3.30 -0.95 -0.77
CA PRO A 51 4.21 -1.66 0.13
C PRO A 51 5.48 -2.20 -0.54
N CYS A 52 5.37 -2.74 -1.75
CA CYS A 52 6.52 -3.24 -2.51
C CYS A 52 7.50 -2.12 -2.93
N GLN A 53 6.99 -0.92 -3.23
CA GLN A 53 7.81 0.25 -3.57
C GLN A 53 8.47 0.83 -2.32
N VAL A 54 7.73 0.92 -1.21
CA VAL A 54 8.27 1.31 0.09
C VAL A 54 9.39 0.35 0.55
N LEU A 55 9.20 -0.96 0.34
CA LEU A 55 10.24 -1.96 0.57
C LEU A 55 11.47 -1.72 -0.32
N ALA A 56 11.29 -1.37 -1.60
CA ALA A 56 12.40 -1.03 -2.49
C ALA A 56 13.17 0.21 -1.99
N VAL A 57 12.47 1.27 -1.56
CA VAL A 57 13.10 2.45 -0.94
C VAL A 57 13.89 2.06 0.31
N THR A 58 13.33 1.20 1.15
CA THR A 58 14.01 0.70 2.36
C THR A 58 15.27 -0.07 2.03
N LYS A 59 15.22 -0.93 1.00
CA LYS A 59 16.41 -1.64 0.49
C LYS A 59 17.46 -0.68 -0.04
N MET A 60 17.06 0.35 -0.80
CA MET A 60 17.98 1.40 -1.27
C MET A 60 18.59 2.16 -0.10
N LYS A 61 17.84 2.48 0.96
CA LYS A 61 18.41 3.12 2.16
C LYS A 61 19.44 2.23 2.87
N LYS A 62 19.20 0.92 2.91
CA LYS A 62 20.12 -0.06 3.52
C LYS A 62 21.36 -0.35 2.65
N ALA A 63 21.19 -0.38 1.34
CA ALA A 63 22.24 -0.60 0.35
C ALA A 63 22.13 0.47 -0.75
N PRO A 64 22.71 1.67 -0.54
CA PRO A 64 22.58 2.79 -1.46
C PRO A 64 23.09 2.47 -2.86
N PRO A 65 22.29 2.73 -3.91
CA PRO A 65 22.74 2.54 -5.29
C PRO A 65 23.85 3.53 -5.65
N VAL A 66 24.86 3.05 -6.38
CA VAL A 66 25.96 3.87 -6.90
C VAL A 66 25.49 4.60 -8.17
N ASN A 67 26.06 5.79 -8.44
CA ASN A 67 25.78 6.59 -9.65
C ASN A 67 24.31 6.99 -9.84
N ARG A 68 23.61 7.21 -8.72
CA ARG A 68 22.25 7.76 -8.66
C ARG A 68 22.22 8.95 -7.72
N VAL A 69 21.12 9.71 -7.73
CA VAL A 69 20.83 10.66 -6.65
C VAL A 69 20.88 9.95 -5.29
N SER A 70 21.37 10.66 -4.28
CA SER A 70 21.50 10.12 -2.92
C SER A 70 20.13 9.70 -2.39
N ILE A 71 20.01 8.44 -1.96
CA ILE A 71 18.79 7.97 -1.27
C ILE A 71 18.57 8.69 0.06
N GLY A 72 19.62 9.31 0.60
CA GLY A 72 19.52 10.22 1.74
C GLY A 72 18.66 11.46 1.47
N ASN A 73 18.39 11.81 0.21
CA ASN A 73 17.48 12.90 -0.15
C ASN A 73 16.03 12.57 0.19
N VAL A 74 15.65 11.29 0.28
CA VAL A 74 14.29 10.87 0.66
C VAL A 74 14.09 11.05 2.16
N LYS A 75 13.41 12.15 2.54
CA LYS A 75 13.16 12.54 3.93
C LYS A 75 11.82 12.07 4.48
N LEU A 76 10.89 11.68 3.61
CA LEU A 76 9.56 11.23 4.00
C LEU A 76 9.08 10.11 3.06
N VAL A 77 8.51 9.06 3.64
CA VAL A 77 7.88 7.96 2.91
C VAL A 77 6.47 7.74 3.45
N ILE A 78 5.45 8.01 2.62
CA ILE A 78 4.05 7.69 2.91
C ILE A 78 3.69 6.40 2.15
N GLY A 79 3.37 5.36 2.91
CA GLY A 79 2.95 4.07 2.38
C GLY A 79 1.45 3.98 2.20
N LEU A 80 0.98 3.48 1.06
CA LEU A 80 -0.42 3.16 0.85
C LEU A 80 -0.70 1.72 1.27
N PHE A 81 -1.89 1.45 1.79
CA PHE A 81 -2.36 0.07 1.96
C PHE A 81 -2.59 -0.55 0.59
N CYS A 82 -2.21 -1.82 0.41
CA CYS A 82 -2.35 -2.51 -0.85
C CYS A 82 -2.51 -4.01 -0.62
N THR A 83 -3.57 -4.59 -1.17
CA THR A 83 -3.76 -6.05 -1.16
C THR A 83 -3.20 -6.66 -2.45
N TRP A 84 -3.44 -6.02 -3.58
CA TRP A 84 -3.03 -6.45 -4.92
C TRP A 84 -2.98 -5.24 -5.87
N ALA A 85 -2.31 -5.39 -7.01
CA ALA A 85 -2.27 -4.43 -8.10
C ALA A 85 -2.57 -5.15 -9.42
N LEU A 86 -3.21 -4.45 -10.36
CA LEU A 86 -3.64 -5.00 -11.63
C LEU A 86 -2.57 -4.79 -12.71
N SER A 87 -2.45 -5.74 -13.63
CA SER A 87 -1.57 -5.66 -14.78
C SER A 87 -1.97 -4.48 -15.67
N PRO A 88 -1.09 -3.49 -15.90
CA PRO A 88 -1.42 -2.32 -16.72
C PRO A 88 -1.90 -2.73 -18.11
N ASP A 89 -1.17 -3.60 -18.80
CA ASP A 89 -1.47 -3.96 -20.19
C ASP A 89 -2.77 -4.76 -20.32
N LYS A 90 -2.94 -5.80 -19.49
CA LYS A 90 -4.10 -6.70 -19.59
C LYS A 90 -5.38 -6.00 -19.10
N PHE A 91 -5.28 -5.28 -17.99
CA PHE A 91 -6.43 -4.59 -17.41
C PHE A 91 -6.86 -3.41 -18.28
N HIS A 92 -5.91 -2.63 -18.81
CA HIS A 92 -6.22 -1.54 -19.73
C HIS A 92 -6.93 -2.02 -20.99
N ARG A 93 -6.54 -3.18 -21.54
CA ARG A 93 -7.24 -3.79 -22.68
C ARG A 93 -8.68 -4.14 -22.33
N PHE A 94 -8.90 -4.82 -21.20
CA PHE A 94 -10.25 -5.11 -20.70
C PHE A 94 -11.10 -3.84 -20.55
N LEU A 95 -10.54 -2.79 -19.95
CA LEU A 95 -11.24 -1.52 -19.78
C LEU A 95 -11.60 -0.89 -21.15
N LYS A 96 -10.68 -0.87 -22.12
CA LYS A 96 -10.95 -0.34 -23.48
C LYS A 96 -12.03 -1.12 -24.24
N GLU A 97 -12.12 -2.42 -24.04
CA GLU A 97 -13.13 -3.26 -24.69
C GLU A 97 -14.54 -3.05 -24.10
N LYS A 98 -14.62 -2.66 -22.82
CA LYS A 98 -15.89 -2.54 -22.09
C LYS A 98 -16.38 -1.09 -21.92
N LEU A 99 -15.49 -0.11 -22.04
CA LEU A 99 -15.75 1.27 -21.63
C LEU A 99 -15.14 2.28 -22.60
N ASP A 100 -15.84 3.41 -22.76
CA ASP A 100 -15.25 4.63 -23.32
C ASP A 100 -14.42 5.34 -22.24
N LEU A 101 -13.12 5.07 -22.21
CA LEU A 101 -12.21 5.58 -21.17
C LEU A 101 -12.12 7.11 -21.12
N ALA A 102 -12.45 7.82 -22.19
CA ALA A 102 -12.46 9.28 -22.20
C ALA A 102 -13.55 9.86 -21.29
N LYS A 103 -14.61 9.10 -21.02
CA LYS A 103 -15.73 9.50 -20.16
C LYS A 103 -15.54 9.11 -18.70
N VAL A 104 -14.56 8.26 -18.39
CA VAL A 104 -14.32 7.75 -17.03
C VAL A 104 -13.68 8.83 -16.16
N LYS A 105 -14.23 9.02 -14.95
CA LYS A 105 -13.77 10.00 -13.96
C LYS A 105 -13.11 9.35 -12.75
N LYS A 106 -13.63 8.22 -12.31
CA LYS A 106 -13.17 7.53 -11.10
C LYS A 106 -13.36 6.03 -11.22
N PHE A 107 -12.43 5.29 -10.65
CA PHE A 107 -12.57 3.87 -10.33
C PHE A 107 -12.70 3.70 -8.82
N ASP A 108 -13.44 2.69 -8.40
CA ASP A 108 -13.53 2.31 -6.99
C ASP A 108 -13.66 0.80 -6.83
N ILE A 109 -13.09 0.28 -5.76
CA ILE A 109 -13.22 -1.11 -5.32
C ILE A 109 -13.67 -1.00 -3.88
N PRO A 110 -14.99 -0.92 -3.65
CA PRO A 110 -15.50 -0.72 -2.31
C PRO A 110 -15.07 -1.88 -1.40
N PRO A 111 -14.82 -1.61 -0.11
CA PRO A 111 -14.48 -2.65 0.86
C PRO A 111 -15.52 -3.80 0.86
N PRO A 112 -15.11 -5.00 1.30
CA PRO A 112 -16.04 -6.09 1.56
C PRO A 112 -17.25 -5.63 2.40
N PRO A 113 -18.44 -6.21 2.20
CA PRO A 113 -18.75 -7.35 1.33
C PRO A 113 -19.10 -6.98 -0.13
N SER A 114 -18.88 -5.74 -0.57
CA SER A 114 -19.40 -5.21 -1.85
C SER A 114 -19.05 -6.02 -3.11
N ASN A 115 -17.90 -6.70 -3.11
CA ASN A 115 -17.38 -7.61 -4.16
C ASN A 115 -17.58 -7.13 -5.62
N ARG A 116 -17.38 -5.84 -5.87
CA ARG A 116 -17.53 -5.22 -7.19
C ARG A 116 -16.41 -4.21 -7.47
N PHE A 117 -16.24 -3.90 -8.75
CA PHE A 117 -15.42 -2.82 -9.26
C PHE A 117 -16.32 -1.79 -9.92
N ASP A 118 -16.36 -0.58 -9.37
CA ASP A 118 -17.24 0.50 -9.79
C ASP A 118 -16.47 1.49 -10.67
N VAL A 119 -17.06 1.82 -11.81
CA VAL A 119 -16.58 2.83 -12.76
C VAL A 119 -17.58 3.97 -12.78
N TYR A 120 -17.11 5.17 -12.48
CA TYR A 120 -17.92 6.38 -12.46
C TYR A 120 -17.57 7.22 -13.69
N SER A 121 -18.57 7.50 -14.53
CA SER A 121 -18.49 8.45 -15.64
C SER A 121 -19.15 9.78 -15.24
N THR A 122 -19.29 10.71 -16.18
CA THR A 122 -20.00 11.99 -15.95
C THR A 122 -21.49 11.83 -15.64
N SER A 123 -22.12 10.76 -16.12
CA SER A 123 -23.57 10.53 -16.04
C SER A 123 -23.95 9.22 -15.36
N ASP A 124 -23.07 8.22 -15.38
CA ASP A 124 -23.43 6.85 -15.06
C ASP A 124 -22.42 6.18 -14.13
N LYS A 125 -22.89 5.13 -13.45
CA LYS A 125 -22.06 4.19 -12.72
C LYS A 125 -22.21 2.80 -13.36
N ILE A 126 -21.09 2.22 -13.76
CA ILE A 126 -21.02 0.85 -14.27
C ILE A 126 -20.30 0.00 -13.23
N SER A 127 -20.85 -1.15 -12.87
CA SER A 127 -20.28 -2.05 -11.87
C SER A 127 -19.96 -3.40 -12.51
N PHE A 128 -18.75 -3.91 -12.27
CA PHE A 128 -18.31 -5.23 -12.69
C PHE A 128 -18.16 -6.15 -11.47
N PRO A 129 -18.45 -7.46 -11.59
CA PRO A 129 -18.09 -8.44 -10.57
C PRO A 129 -16.59 -8.41 -10.30
N LEU A 130 -16.18 -8.40 -9.02
CA LEU A 130 -14.76 -8.28 -8.68
C LEU A 130 -13.92 -9.47 -9.17
N ASP A 131 -14.53 -10.64 -9.35
CA ASP A 131 -13.85 -11.84 -9.87
C ASP A 131 -13.43 -11.68 -11.34
N GLU A 132 -14.20 -10.94 -12.15
CA GLU A 132 -13.78 -10.57 -13.51
C GLU A 132 -12.55 -9.67 -13.51
N ILE A 133 -12.30 -8.94 -12.43
CA ILE A 133 -11.15 -8.04 -12.30
C ILE A 133 -9.93 -8.78 -11.73
N ARG A 134 -10.16 -9.68 -10.78
CA ARG A 134 -9.10 -10.42 -10.07
C ARG A 134 -8.19 -11.22 -11.00
N GLN A 135 -8.69 -11.67 -12.16
CA GLN A 135 -7.86 -12.36 -13.17
C GLN A 135 -6.70 -11.51 -13.71
N PHE A 136 -6.80 -10.17 -13.63
CA PHE A 136 -5.75 -9.25 -14.08
C PHE A 136 -4.74 -8.93 -12.98
N THR A 137 -4.86 -9.52 -11.79
CA THR A 137 -3.91 -9.31 -10.69
C THR A 137 -2.50 -9.69 -11.11
N MET A 138 -1.53 -8.83 -10.78
CA MET A 138 -0.12 -9.13 -10.97
C MET A 138 0.26 -10.41 -10.19
N GLN A 139 0.84 -11.39 -10.89
CA GLN A 139 1.27 -12.65 -10.25
C GLN A 139 2.26 -12.42 -9.10
N THR A 140 3.05 -11.34 -9.17
CA THR A 140 3.99 -10.94 -8.13
C THR A 140 3.32 -10.55 -6.81
N CYS A 141 2.04 -10.14 -6.83
CA CYS A 141 1.28 -9.87 -5.62
C CYS A 141 0.99 -11.14 -4.81
N ALA A 142 1.00 -12.32 -5.44
CA ALA A 142 0.70 -13.59 -4.77
C ALA A 142 1.71 -13.94 -3.68
N TYR A 143 2.97 -13.48 -3.81
CA TYR A 143 4.03 -13.67 -2.83
C TYR A 143 4.48 -12.34 -2.19
N CYS A 144 3.60 -11.33 -2.15
CA CYS A 144 3.82 -10.08 -1.43
C CYS A 144 3.33 -10.20 0.02
N LEU A 145 4.24 -9.97 0.99
CA LEU A 145 3.99 -10.14 2.42
C LEU A 145 3.39 -8.92 3.13
N ASP A 146 3.32 -7.78 2.45
CA ASP A 146 3.00 -6.52 3.12
C ASP A 146 1.69 -5.95 2.57
N MET A 147 0.75 -5.72 3.49
CA MET A 147 -0.53 -5.07 3.21
C MET A 147 -0.51 -3.59 3.58
N THR A 148 0.22 -3.24 4.63
CA THR A 148 0.05 -1.96 5.35
C THR A 148 1.25 -1.03 5.19
N SER A 149 2.19 -1.33 4.29
CA SER A 149 3.43 -0.58 4.08
C SER A 149 4.24 -0.46 5.38
N GLU A 150 4.66 -1.61 5.92
CA GLU A 150 5.30 -1.76 7.22
C GLU A 150 6.59 -0.95 7.40
N PHE A 151 7.23 -0.55 6.30
CA PHE A 151 8.50 0.20 6.29
C PHE A 151 8.35 1.69 5.94
N ALA A 152 7.13 2.24 5.91
CA ALA A 152 6.90 3.66 5.68
C ALA A 152 7.06 4.49 6.97
N ASP A 153 7.11 5.82 6.87
CA ASP A 153 7.02 6.73 8.02
C ASP A 153 5.57 6.85 8.51
N ILE A 154 4.65 6.94 7.55
CA ILE A 154 3.19 6.93 7.75
C ILE A 154 2.60 5.93 6.78
N SER A 155 1.61 5.16 7.20
CA SER A 155 0.84 4.29 6.30
C SER A 155 -0.63 4.66 6.30
N VAL A 156 -1.23 4.71 5.11
CA VAL A 156 -2.61 5.19 4.91
C VAL A 156 -3.39 4.23 4.03
N GLY A 157 -4.62 3.93 4.42
CA GLY A 157 -5.58 3.27 3.53
C GLY A 157 -7.01 3.45 4.01
N SER A 158 -7.98 3.19 3.13
CA SER A 158 -9.40 3.31 3.47
C SER A 158 -9.75 2.50 4.70
N VAL A 159 -10.57 3.07 5.60
CA VAL A 159 -11.14 2.31 6.71
C VAL A 159 -12.37 1.55 6.22
N GLU A 160 -12.56 0.33 6.73
CA GLU A 160 -13.75 -0.46 6.47
C GLU A 160 -14.98 0.16 7.17
N GLY A 161 -16.08 0.33 6.44
CA GLY A 161 -17.36 0.74 7.01
C GLY A 161 -17.51 2.23 7.37
N ILE A 162 -16.48 3.08 7.18
CA ILE A 162 -16.57 4.52 7.46
C ILE A 162 -16.13 5.31 6.23
N GLU A 163 -17.10 5.71 5.41
CA GLU A 163 -16.85 6.41 4.15
C GLU A 163 -16.18 7.79 4.37
N GLY A 164 -15.27 8.15 3.46
CA GLY A 164 -14.56 9.43 3.50
C GLY A 164 -13.42 9.50 4.53
N TRP A 165 -13.20 8.42 5.29
CA TRP A 165 -12.11 8.30 6.26
C TRP A 165 -11.07 7.28 5.81
N ASN A 166 -9.84 7.47 6.29
CA ASN A 166 -8.74 6.53 6.11
C ASN A 166 -8.17 6.11 7.46
N THR A 167 -7.77 4.86 7.59
CA THR A 167 -6.87 4.42 8.66
C THR A 167 -5.46 4.97 8.40
N VAL A 168 -4.85 5.55 9.42
CA VAL A 168 -3.48 6.04 9.46
C VAL A 168 -2.71 5.27 10.51
N VAL A 169 -1.57 4.70 10.13
CA VAL A 169 -0.59 4.08 11.03
C VAL A 169 0.65 4.94 11.04
N ILE A 170 0.96 5.53 12.18
CA ILE A 170 2.22 6.25 12.39
C ILE A 170 3.27 5.21 12.76
N ARG A 171 4.48 5.28 12.17
CA ARG A 171 5.53 4.27 12.34
C ARG A 171 6.87 4.83 12.81
N THR A 172 7.17 6.08 12.48
CA THR A 172 8.43 6.74 12.79
C THR A 172 8.18 8.12 13.40
N ASP A 173 9.20 8.67 14.08
CA ASP A 173 9.14 10.01 14.69
C ASP A 173 8.86 11.09 13.64
N ILE A 174 9.45 10.98 12.45
CA ILE A 174 9.19 11.87 11.30
C ILE A 174 7.70 11.84 10.92
N GLY A 175 7.10 10.64 10.91
CA GLY A 175 5.68 10.47 10.64
C GLY A 175 4.80 11.11 11.71
N ASP A 176 5.16 10.95 12.99
CA ASP A 176 4.45 11.53 14.12
C ASP A 176 4.49 13.06 14.10
N GLU A 177 5.68 13.64 13.89
CA GLU A 177 5.88 15.08 13.73
C GLU A 177 5.02 15.65 12.60
N LEU A 178 4.98 14.99 11.44
CA LEU A 178 4.19 15.43 10.29
C LEU A 178 2.68 15.38 10.59
N VAL A 179 2.19 14.29 11.19
CA VAL A 179 0.76 14.16 11.53
C VAL A 179 0.36 15.21 12.56
N LYS A 180 1.17 15.41 13.61
CA LYS A 180 0.92 16.47 14.62
C LYS A 180 0.87 17.85 13.97
N ALA A 181 1.86 18.19 13.15
CA ALA A 181 1.89 19.47 12.44
C ALA A 181 0.67 19.65 11.52
N ALA A 182 0.20 18.58 10.85
CA ALA A 182 -0.99 18.63 10.00
C ALA A 182 -2.29 18.84 10.81
N LYS A 183 -2.38 18.23 12.00
CA LYS A 183 -3.50 18.43 12.95
C LYS A 183 -3.52 19.85 13.48
N ASP A 184 -2.40 20.36 13.95
CA ASP A 184 -2.29 21.71 14.52
C ASP A 184 -2.63 22.79 13.49
N LYS A 185 -2.23 22.58 12.23
CA LYS A 185 -2.59 23.43 11.08
C LYS A 185 -4.02 23.21 10.56
N LYS A 186 -4.84 22.38 11.24
CA LYS A 186 -6.22 22.04 10.86
C LYS A 186 -6.36 21.51 9.42
N LYS A 187 -5.30 20.89 8.90
CA LYS A 187 -5.31 20.22 7.58
C LYS A 187 -5.80 18.78 7.67
N LEU A 188 -5.78 18.21 8.87
CA LEU A 188 -6.21 16.86 9.15
C LEU A 188 -7.24 16.82 10.27
N GLU A 189 -8.37 16.19 10.01
CA GLU A 189 -9.31 15.77 11.04
C GLU A 189 -8.94 14.36 11.49
N THR A 190 -8.90 14.11 12.80
CA THR A 190 -8.54 12.79 13.34
C THR A 190 -9.51 12.30 14.39
N ASP A 191 -9.80 11.00 14.34
CA ASP A 191 -10.58 10.29 15.36
C ASP A 191 -9.90 8.96 15.76
N LYS A 192 -10.36 8.33 16.83
CA LYS A 192 -9.93 7.01 17.28
C LYS A 192 -10.42 5.96 16.28
N LEU A 193 -9.51 5.05 15.89
CA LEU A 193 -9.89 3.89 15.10
C LEU A 193 -10.68 2.90 15.99
N PRO A 194 -11.89 2.46 15.59
CA PRO A 194 -12.64 1.49 16.38
C PRO A 194 -11.87 0.16 16.55
N PRO A 195 -11.96 -0.50 17.73
CA PRO A 195 -11.24 -1.73 17.99
C PRO A 195 -11.53 -2.86 16.98
N GLU A 196 -12.78 -2.98 16.53
CA GLU A 196 -13.17 -3.98 15.52
C GLU A 196 -12.46 -3.75 14.18
N ASN A 197 -12.36 -2.50 13.72
CA ASN A 197 -11.64 -2.16 12.49
C ASN A 197 -10.14 -2.49 12.60
N LEU A 198 -9.53 -2.22 13.76
CA LEU A 198 -8.15 -2.58 14.01
C LEU A 198 -7.95 -4.11 14.00
N ALA A 199 -8.87 -4.86 14.62
CA ALA A 199 -8.83 -6.32 14.62
C ALA A 199 -8.96 -6.89 13.20
N HIS A 200 -9.87 -6.34 12.39
CA HIS A 200 -10.04 -6.71 10.98
C HIS A 200 -8.79 -6.39 10.16
N LEU A 201 -8.19 -5.21 10.33
CA LEU A 201 -6.96 -4.84 9.64
C LEU A 201 -5.81 -5.80 9.98
N LYS A 202 -5.63 -6.12 11.27
CA LYS A 202 -4.62 -7.10 11.73
C LYS A 202 -4.86 -8.48 11.11
N LYS A 203 -6.12 -8.95 11.09
CA LYS A 203 -6.49 -10.22 10.47
C LYS A 203 -6.22 -10.22 8.97
N ALA A 204 -6.60 -9.16 8.26
CA ALA A 204 -6.39 -9.03 6.81
C ALA A 204 -4.88 -9.03 6.45
N ALA A 205 -4.07 -8.27 7.20
CA ALA A 205 -2.62 -8.22 7.03
C ALA A 205 -1.97 -9.60 7.29
N LEU A 206 -2.40 -10.30 8.35
CA LEU A 206 -1.93 -11.65 8.65
C LEU A 206 -2.31 -12.64 7.55
N LEU A 207 -3.56 -12.63 7.07
CA LEU A 207 -4.01 -13.52 6.01
C LEU A 207 -3.24 -13.28 4.69
N LYS A 208 -2.90 -12.02 4.38
CA LYS A 208 -2.03 -11.72 3.22
C LYS A 208 -0.64 -12.36 3.40
N LYS A 209 -0.01 -12.19 4.56
CA LYS A 209 1.29 -12.82 4.88
C LYS A 209 1.22 -14.34 4.69
N LYS A 210 0.22 -15.00 5.28
CA LYS A 210 0.02 -16.45 5.17
C LYS A 210 -0.10 -16.93 3.73
N ARG A 211 -0.95 -16.26 2.92
CA ARG A 211 -1.10 -16.60 1.49
C ARG A 211 0.22 -16.47 0.74
N ALA A 212 0.96 -15.41 1.00
CA ALA A 212 2.25 -15.19 0.36
C ALA A 212 3.31 -16.21 0.79
N PHE A 213 3.33 -16.65 2.05
CA PHE A 213 4.21 -17.74 2.48
C PHE A 213 3.89 -19.07 1.80
N LYS A 214 2.61 -19.43 1.71
CA LYS A 214 2.17 -20.63 1.00
C LYS A 214 2.57 -20.60 -0.48
N GLU A 215 2.42 -19.44 -1.14
CA GLU A 215 2.85 -19.26 -2.52
C GLU A 215 4.38 -19.34 -2.69
N ILE A 216 5.15 -18.79 -1.74
CA ILE A 216 6.62 -18.89 -1.76
C ILE A 216 7.07 -20.34 -1.61
N ALA A 217 6.55 -21.06 -0.61
CA ALA A 217 6.86 -22.47 -0.38
C ALA A 217 6.52 -23.34 -1.61
N LYS A 218 5.36 -23.08 -2.24
CA LYS A 218 4.98 -23.75 -3.49
C LYS A 218 5.97 -23.48 -4.62
N ARG A 219 6.50 -22.26 -4.73
CA ARG A 219 7.46 -21.86 -5.78
C ARG A 219 8.88 -22.37 -5.52
N SER A 220 9.32 -22.42 -4.28
CA SER A 220 10.64 -22.92 -3.91
C SER A 220 10.72 -24.45 -3.90
N GLY A 221 9.57 -25.12 -3.79
CA GLY A 221 9.49 -26.57 -3.62
C GLY A 221 9.90 -27.05 -2.22
N ASP A 222 10.17 -26.14 -1.29
CA ASP A 222 10.60 -26.43 0.09
C ASP A 222 10.01 -25.40 1.06
N GLU A 223 9.20 -25.88 2.00
CA GLU A 223 8.54 -25.07 3.03
C GLU A 223 9.53 -24.34 3.95
N LYS A 224 10.78 -24.82 4.04
CA LYS A 224 11.86 -24.20 4.79
C LYS A 224 12.64 -23.16 3.97
N ASN A 225 12.53 -23.23 2.64
CA ASN A 225 13.15 -22.27 1.73
C ASN A 225 12.18 -21.14 1.38
N LEU A 226 12.13 -20.12 2.25
CA LEU A 226 11.30 -18.93 2.02
C LEU A 226 11.96 -17.88 1.09
N LEU A 227 12.89 -18.32 0.24
CA LEU A 227 13.61 -17.48 -0.73
C LEU A 227 14.27 -16.26 -0.06
N TYR A 228 13.81 -15.07 -0.42
CA TYR A 228 14.35 -13.79 0.03
C TYR A 228 13.84 -13.37 1.43
N VAL A 229 12.96 -14.18 2.04
CA VAL A 229 12.32 -13.85 3.30
C VAL A 229 13.14 -14.42 4.45
N GLY A 230 13.98 -13.57 5.06
CA GLY A 230 14.82 -13.92 6.21
C GLY A 230 14.04 -14.04 7.53
N LEU A 231 13.01 -14.89 7.56
CA LEU A 231 12.29 -15.22 8.79
C LEU A 231 13.02 -16.32 9.57
N SER A 232 12.86 -16.30 10.90
CA SER A 232 13.30 -17.42 11.71
C SER A 232 12.43 -18.66 11.41
N PRO A 233 13.00 -19.89 11.44
CA PRO A 233 12.26 -21.12 11.16
C PRO A 233 10.99 -21.28 12.02
N LYS A 234 11.06 -20.93 13.30
CA LYS A 234 9.94 -20.99 14.24
C LYS A 234 8.77 -20.08 13.84
N LEU A 235 9.07 -18.90 13.30
CA LEU A 235 8.05 -17.94 12.86
C LEU A 235 7.45 -18.36 11.51
N ALA A 236 8.27 -18.93 10.62
CA ALA A 236 7.82 -19.52 9.36
C ALA A 236 6.80 -20.65 9.62
N GLU A 237 7.14 -21.60 10.48
CA GLU A 237 6.29 -22.74 10.83
C GLU A 237 4.92 -22.28 11.38
N LYS A 238 4.90 -21.33 12.31
CA LYS A 238 3.67 -20.76 12.88
C LYS A 238 2.76 -20.13 11.82
N LEU A 239 3.34 -19.50 10.79
CA LEU A 239 2.58 -18.84 9.73
C LEU A 239 2.09 -19.81 8.64
N LEU A 240 2.73 -20.96 8.48
CA LEU A 240 2.33 -21.99 7.51
C LEU A 240 1.28 -22.96 8.06
N THR A 241 1.34 -23.25 9.37
CA THR A 241 0.49 -24.26 10.04
C THR A 241 -0.85 -23.75 10.58
N SER A 242 -1.06 -22.42 10.62
CA SER A 242 -2.29 -21.80 11.14
C SER A 242 -3.14 -21.16 10.05
#